data_AF-H2YFV2-F1
#
_entry.id   AF-H2YFV2-F1
#
_cell.length_a   1.000
_cell.length_b   1.000
_cell.length_c   1.000
_cell.angle_alpha   90.00
_cell.angle_beta   90.00
_cell.angle_gamma   90.00
#
_symmetry.space_group_name_H-M   'P 1'
#
loop_
_entity.id
_entity.type
_entity.pdbx_description
1 polymer ?
#
loop_
_entity_poly.entity_id
_entity_poly.type
_entity_poly.pdbx_seq_one_letter_code
_entity_poly.pdbx_strand_id
1 'polypeptide(L)'
;SCGSRCKCSLTRSCGSRCKCSLTRSCGSRCKCSLTRSCGSRCKCSLTRSCGSRCKCSLTRSCGSRCKCSLTRSCGSRCKCSLTRSCGSRSKCSLTRSCGSRCKCSLTRSCGSWSKCSLTRSCGSRSKCSLTRSCGSRCKCSLTRSCGSRCKCSLTRACGSRCKCSLTRSCGSRCKCSLTRSCGSRCKCSLTRSCGSRCKCSLTRSCGSRCKCSLTRSCGSRCKCSLTRSCGSRCKCSLTRSCGSRCKCSLTRSCGSRCKCSLTRSCGSRCKCSLTRSCGSRCKCSLTGSCGSRCKCSLTRSCGSRCKCSLTGSCGSRCKCSLTGSCSSRCKCSLTRSCGSRCKCSLTGSCSSRCKCSLTRSCGSRCKCSLTRSCGSRCKCSLTRSCGSRCKCSL
;
A
#
# COMPACT_ATOMS: atom_id res chain seq x y z
N SER A 1 -21.56 56.09 -51.34
CA SER A 1 -20.60 55.74 -50.26
C SER A 1 -20.35 56.97 -49.42
N CYS A 2 -20.22 56.85 -48.10
CA CYS A 2 -20.01 58.03 -47.24
C CYS A 2 -18.56 58.14 -46.76
N GLY A 3 -17.93 59.29 -46.99
CA GLY A 3 -16.58 59.65 -46.58
C GLY A 3 -16.47 60.08 -45.11
N SER A 4 -15.39 60.80 -44.79
CA SER A 4 -14.99 61.22 -43.45
C SER A 4 -16.08 62.06 -42.75
N ARG A 5 -16.67 61.54 -41.67
CA ARG A 5 -17.78 62.13 -40.86
C ARG A 5 -19.13 62.24 -41.58
N CYS A 6 -19.95 61.19 -41.49
CA CYS A 6 -21.35 61.22 -41.97
C CYS A 6 -22.33 60.67 -40.93
N LYS A 7 -23.54 61.24 -40.85
CA LYS A 7 -24.72 60.69 -40.16
C LYS A 7 -25.70 60.19 -41.22
N CYS A 8 -25.97 58.89 -41.29
CA CYS A 8 -26.83 58.34 -42.35
C CYS A 8 -27.72 57.22 -41.82
N SER A 9 -29.00 57.19 -42.19
CA SER A 9 -29.91 56.12 -41.76
C SER A 9 -29.58 54.78 -42.44
N LEU A 10 -29.33 54.79 -43.75
CA LEU A 10 -28.99 53.61 -44.56
C LEU A 10 -27.78 53.89 -45.45
N THR A 11 -26.76 53.04 -45.44
CA THR A 11 -25.60 53.24 -46.35
C THR A 11 -24.90 51.93 -46.70
N ARG A 12 -24.54 51.76 -47.97
CA ARG A 12 -23.82 50.55 -48.42
C ARG A 12 -22.44 50.41 -47.77
N SER A 13 -21.65 51.48 -47.72
CA SER A 13 -20.30 51.47 -47.13
C SER A 13 -19.91 52.83 -46.54
N CYS A 14 -19.23 52.79 -45.40
CA CYS A 14 -18.79 53.95 -44.64
C CYS A 14 -17.29 53.89 -44.33
N GLY A 15 -16.56 54.94 -44.66
CA GLY A 15 -15.10 55.02 -44.47
C GLY A 15 -14.68 55.20 -43.01
N SER A 16 -14.65 56.46 -42.54
CA SER A 16 -14.14 56.80 -41.21
C SER A 16 -15.04 57.77 -40.44
N ARG A 17 -15.14 57.58 -39.12
CA ARG A 17 -15.90 58.44 -38.18
C ARG A 17 -17.40 58.61 -38.51
N CYS A 18 -18.06 57.58 -39.03
CA CYS A 18 -19.49 57.65 -39.39
C CYS A 18 -20.42 57.19 -38.26
N LYS A 19 -21.64 57.76 -38.18
CA LYS A 19 -22.76 57.29 -37.37
C LYS A 19 -23.87 56.80 -38.31
N CYS A 20 -24.24 55.52 -38.26
CA CYS A 20 -25.27 54.99 -39.15
C CYS A 20 -26.26 54.07 -38.44
N SER A 21 -27.51 53.98 -38.91
CA SER A 21 -28.44 52.98 -38.37
C SER A 21 -28.17 51.61 -39.00
N LEU A 22 -28.14 51.52 -40.34
CA LEU A 22 -27.90 50.28 -41.08
C LEU A 22 -26.78 50.44 -42.12
N THR A 23 -25.78 49.55 -42.12
CA THR A 23 -24.74 49.53 -43.16
C THR A 23 -24.23 48.14 -43.52
N ARG A 24 -23.72 47.90 -44.74
CA ARG A 24 -23.04 46.64 -45.04
C ARG A 24 -21.61 46.62 -44.49
N SER A 25 -20.89 47.72 -44.53
CA SER A 25 -19.46 47.72 -44.19
C SER A 25 -19.01 49.07 -43.63
N CYS A 26 -18.30 49.04 -42.50
CA CYS A 26 -17.71 50.24 -41.93
C CYS A 26 -16.21 50.07 -41.63
N GLY A 27 -15.41 51.08 -41.99
CA GLY A 27 -13.96 51.10 -41.84
C GLY A 27 -13.51 51.35 -40.39
N SER A 28 -13.30 52.62 -40.03
CA SER A 28 -12.67 52.98 -38.75
C SER A 28 -13.47 54.00 -37.93
N ARG A 29 -13.52 53.80 -36.61
CA ARG A 29 -14.17 54.70 -35.63
C ARG A 29 -15.66 54.95 -35.89
N CYS A 30 -16.40 53.95 -36.37
CA CYS A 30 -17.83 54.10 -36.67
C CYS A 30 -18.74 53.67 -35.51
N LYS A 31 -19.93 54.29 -35.41
CA LYS A 31 -21.04 53.85 -34.55
C LYS A 31 -22.19 53.38 -35.45
N CYS A 32 -22.61 52.12 -35.32
CA CYS A 32 -23.70 51.57 -36.15
C CYS A 32 -24.72 50.79 -35.32
N SER A 33 -26.00 50.77 -35.68
CA SER A 33 -26.95 49.84 -35.02
C SER A 33 -26.78 48.42 -35.59
N LEU A 34 -26.83 48.26 -36.91
CA LEU A 34 -26.67 46.98 -37.60
C LEU A 34 -25.61 47.07 -38.71
N THR A 35 -24.63 46.17 -38.70
CA THR A 35 -23.63 46.09 -39.80
C THR A 35 -23.19 44.67 -40.16
N ARG A 36 -22.98 44.36 -41.43
CA ARG A 36 -22.36 43.05 -41.78
C ARG A 36 -20.91 42.97 -41.33
N SER A 37 -20.11 44.01 -41.57
CA SER A 37 -18.67 43.99 -41.32
C SER A 37 -18.18 45.32 -40.73
N CYS A 38 -17.35 45.27 -39.68
CA CYS A 38 -16.68 46.46 -39.17
C CYS A 38 -15.17 46.26 -38.97
N GLY A 39 -14.39 47.27 -39.35
CA GLY A 39 -12.93 47.26 -39.29
C GLY A 39 -12.39 47.51 -37.89
N SER A 40 -12.04 48.76 -37.57
CA SER A 40 -11.31 49.10 -36.35
C SER A 40 -12.01 50.17 -35.49
N ARG A 41 -11.99 49.97 -34.16
CA ARG A 41 -12.55 50.91 -33.16
C ARG A 41 -14.04 51.23 -33.36
N CYS A 42 -14.84 50.25 -33.77
CA CYS A 42 -16.28 50.45 -34.01
C CYS A 42 -17.14 50.10 -32.78
N LYS A 43 -18.30 50.77 -32.65
CA LYS A 43 -19.36 50.41 -31.70
C LYS A 43 -20.59 49.96 -32.50
N CYS A 44 -21.07 48.74 -32.29
CA CYS A 44 -22.23 48.21 -33.01
C CYS A 44 -23.24 47.51 -32.09
N SER A 45 -24.54 47.54 -32.37
CA SER A 45 -25.48 46.69 -31.63
C SER A 45 -25.41 45.24 -32.15
N LEU A 46 -25.56 45.06 -33.47
CA LEU A 46 -25.50 43.75 -34.12
C LEU A 46 -24.49 43.77 -35.28
N THR A 47 -23.59 42.79 -35.33
CA THR A 47 -22.73 42.60 -36.50
C THR A 47 -22.42 41.15 -36.87
N ARG A 48 -22.13 40.85 -38.14
CA ARG A 48 -21.61 39.51 -38.48
C ARG A 48 -20.13 39.40 -38.11
N SER A 49 -19.30 40.37 -38.49
CA SER A 49 -17.85 40.29 -38.30
C SER A 49 -17.25 41.61 -37.85
N CYS A 50 -16.44 41.59 -36.80
CA CYS A 50 -15.68 42.77 -36.36
C CYS A 50 -14.17 42.52 -36.27
N GLY A 51 -13.38 43.49 -36.71
CA GLY A 51 -11.92 43.44 -36.73
C GLY A 51 -11.30 43.69 -35.36
N SER A 52 -10.81 44.91 -35.13
CA SER A 52 -9.98 45.23 -33.96
C SER A 52 -10.57 46.32 -33.07
N ARG A 53 -10.50 46.13 -31.75
CA ARG A 53 -10.93 47.10 -30.72
C ARG A 53 -12.43 47.49 -30.82
N CYS A 54 -13.29 46.55 -31.19
CA CYS A 54 -14.73 46.81 -31.34
C CYS A 54 -15.53 46.53 -30.05
N LYS A 55 -16.65 47.25 -29.87
CA LYS A 55 -17.67 46.96 -28.85
C LYS A 55 -18.96 46.56 -29.55
N CYS A 56 -19.48 45.36 -29.28
CA CYS A 56 -20.70 44.87 -29.90
C CYS A 56 -21.68 44.25 -28.89
N SER A 57 -23.00 44.32 -29.09
CA SER A 57 -23.93 43.53 -28.26
C SER A 57 -23.96 42.08 -28.76
N LEU A 58 -24.21 41.87 -30.05
CA LEU A 58 -24.27 40.56 -30.70
C LEU A 58 -23.34 40.48 -31.91
N THR A 59 -22.53 39.41 -32.00
CA THR A 59 -21.58 39.23 -33.10
C THR A 59 -21.42 37.77 -33.52
N ARG A 60 -21.25 37.45 -34.82
CA ARG A 60 -20.82 36.08 -35.19
C ARG A 60 -19.34 35.87 -34.91
N SER A 61 -18.47 36.75 -35.42
CA SER A 61 -17.02 36.63 -35.28
C SER A 61 -16.36 37.94 -34.88
N CYS A 62 -15.47 37.92 -33.90
CA CYS A 62 -14.65 39.09 -33.54
C CYS A 62 -13.15 38.78 -33.52
N GLY A 63 -12.36 39.72 -34.04
CA GLY A 63 -10.91 39.61 -34.15
C GLY A 63 -10.19 39.85 -32.82
N SER A 64 -9.61 41.04 -32.65
CA SER A 64 -8.70 41.33 -31.55
C SER A 64 -9.18 42.48 -30.65
N ARG A 65 -9.02 42.31 -29.33
CA ARG A 65 -9.35 43.31 -28.30
C ARG A 65 -10.82 43.76 -28.31
N CYS A 66 -11.75 42.86 -28.61
CA CYS A 66 -13.18 43.18 -28.69
C CYS A 66 -13.91 42.95 -27.35
N LYS A 67 -14.99 43.71 -27.11
CA LYS A 67 -15.95 43.48 -26.03
C LYS A 67 -17.30 43.13 -26.64
N CYS A 68 -17.85 41.97 -26.30
CA CYS A 68 -19.13 41.52 -26.84
C CYS A 68 -20.06 40.98 -25.73
N SER A 69 -21.38 41.12 -25.83
CA SER A 69 -22.28 40.40 -24.91
C SER A 69 -22.43 38.95 -25.34
N LEU A 70 -22.81 38.72 -26.61
CA LEU A 70 -22.96 37.39 -27.20
C LEU A 70 -22.11 37.25 -28.47
N THR A 71 -21.34 36.16 -28.59
CA THR A 71 -20.51 35.90 -29.77
C THR A 71 -20.42 34.43 -30.15
N ARG A 72 -20.35 34.07 -31.43
CA ARG A 72 -20.03 32.67 -31.79
C ARG A 72 -18.53 32.39 -31.62
N SER A 73 -17.66 33.24 -32.19
CA SER A 73 -16.22 33.04 -32.14
C SER A 73 -15.47 34.34 -31.85
N CYS A 74 -14.55 34.32 -30.89
CA CYS A 74 -13.67 35.46 -30.63
C CYS A 74 -12.19 35.09 -30.69
N GLY A 75 -11.39 35.97 -31.29
CA GLY A 75 -9.96 35.80 -31.48
C GLY A 75 -9.17 36.08 -30.19
N SER A 76 -8.41 37.17 -30.17
CA SER A 76 -7.41 37.45 -29.13
C SER A 76 -7.80 38.61 -28.22
N ARG A 77 -7.57 38.46 -26.91
CA ARG A 77 -7.79 39.51 -25.89
C ARG A 77 -9.25 40.00 -25.82
N CYS A 78 -10.22 39.11 -26.02
CA CYS A 78 -11.64 39.48 -26.03
C CYS A 78 -12.30 39.34 -24.64
N LYS A 79 -13.31 40.16 -24.37
CA LYS A 79 -14.21 40.01 -23.22
C LYS A 79 -15.62 39.70 -23.74
N CYS A 80 -16.19 38.58 -23.32
CA CYS A 80 -17.53 38.15 -23.75
C CYS A 80 -18.39 37.72 -22.56
N SER A 81 -19.71 37.93 -22.56
CA SER A 81 -20.56 37.30 -21.55
C SER A 81 -20.80 35.83 -21.93
N LEU A 82 -21.26 35.58 -23.15
CA LEU A 82 -21.52 34.25 -23.70
C LEU A 82 -20.78 34.06 -25.03
N THR A 83 -20.01 32.97 -25.16
CA THR A 83 -19.40 32.61 -26.46
C THR A 83 -19.38 31.12 -26.74
N ARG A 84 -19.43 30.70 -28.01
CA ARG A 84 -19.19 29.28 -28.34
C ARG A 84 -17.69 28.99 -28.26
N SER A 85 -16.85 29.81 -28.88
CA SER A 85 -15.42 29.58 -28.96
C SER A 85 -14.63 30.86 -28.68
N CYS A 86 -13.58 30.77 -27.87
CA CYS A 86 -12.64 31.87 -27.69
C CYS A 86 -11.18 31.42 -27.85
N GLY A 87 -10.38 32.28 -28.50
CA GLY A 87 -8.97 32.05 -28.75
C GLY A 87 -8.11 32.31 -27.52
N SER A 88 -7.22 33.30 -27.63
CA SER A 88 -6.14 33.51 -26.66
C SER A 88 -6.39 34.73 -25.78
N ARG A 89 -6.10 34.61 -24.47
CA ARG A 89 -6.22 35.70 -23.47
C ARG A 89 -7.64 36.26 -23.31
N SER A 90 -8.65 35.41 -23.38
CA SER A 90 -10.06 35.82 -23.31
C SER A 90 -10.65 35.73 -21.91
N LYS A 91 -11.59 36.63 -21.60
CA LYS A 91 -12.42 36.57 -20.38
C LYS A 91 -13.87 36.31 -20.78
N CYS A 92 -14.46 35.23 -20.28
CA CYS A 92 -15.85 34.88 -20.60
C CYS A 92 -16.65 34.48 -19.35
N SER A 93 -17.95 34.74 -19.28
CA SER A 93 -18.77 34.15 -18.21
C SER A 93 -19.10 32.70 -18.55
N LEU A 94 -19.66 32.47 -19.74
CA LEU A 94 -20.04 31.14 -20.24
C LEU A 94 -19.38 30.86 -21.61
N THR A 95 -18.77 29.68 -21.76
CA THR A 95 -18.10 29.29 -23.01
C THR A 95 -18.25 27.80 -23.32
N ARG A 96 -18.34 27.40 -24.59
CA ARG A 96 -18.19 25.96 -24.93
C ARG A 96 -16.72 25.56 -24.96
N SER A 97 -15.89 26.29 -25.69
CA SER A 97 -14.46 25.98 -25.85
C SER A 97 -13.59 27.23 -25.71
N CYS A 98 -12.55 27.16 -24.88
CA CYS A 98 -11.56 28.22 -24.79
C CYS A 98 -10.13 27.71 -25.05
N GLY A 99 -9.35 28.53 -25.76
CA GLY A 99 -7.98 28.25 -26.14
C GLY A 99 -7.01 28.45 -24.99
N SER A 100 -6.11 29.41 -25.13
CA SER A 100 -4.99 29.61 -24.19
C SER A 100 -5.17 30.85 -23.31
N ARG A 101 -4.76 30.75 -22.04
CA ARG A 101 -4.76 31.86 -21.07
C ARG A 101 -6.14 32.47 -20.83
N CYS A 102 -7.18 31.64 -20.74
CA CYS A 102 -8.56 32.10 -20.60
C CYS A 102 -9.02 32.13 -19.14
N LYS A 103 -9.91 33.08 -18.81
CA LYS A 103 -10.66 33.11 -17.54
C LYS A 103 -12.13 32.91 -17.86
N CYS A 104 -12.73 31.84 -17.33
CA CYS A 104 -14.14 31.52 -17.55
C CYS A 104 -14.87 31.22 -16.23
N SER A 105 -16.15 31.54 -16.08
CA SER A 105 -16.91 31.03 -14.93
C SER A 105 -17.34 29.58 -15.20
N LEU A 106 -17.99 29.34 -16.34
CA LEU A 106 -18.44 28.02 -16.78
C LEU A 106 -17.90 27.72 -18.19
N THR A 107 -17.25 26.57 -18.37
CA THR A 107 -16.85 26.11 -19.70
C THR A 107 -17.00 24.60 -19.92
N ARG A 108 -17.28 24.15 -21.15
CA ARG A 108 -17.21 22.71 -21.44
C ARG A 108 -15.76 22.27 -21.53
N SER A 109 -14.94 22.97 -22.32
CA SER A 109 -13.55 22.61 -22.56
C SER A 109 -12.63 23.82 -22.47
N CYS A 110 -11.50 23.68 -21.78
CA CYS A 110 -10.46 24.69 -21.77
C CYS A 110 -9.09 24.12 -22.08
N GLY A 111 -8.33 24.87 -22.89
CA GLY A 111 -6.96 24.55 -23.23
C GLY A 111 -5.99 24.94 -22.11
N SER A 112 -4.81 25.38 -22.52
CA SER A 112 -3.70 25.63 -21.60
C SER A 112 -3.83 26.93 -20.81
N TRP A 113 -3.39 26.93 -19.55
CA TRP A 113 -3.35 28.11 -18.68
C TRP A 113 -4.71 28.74 -18.38
N SER A 114 -5.71 27.91 -18.11
CA SER A 114 -7.08 28.40 -17.89
C SER A 114 -7.42 28.52 -16.41
N LYS A 115 -8.19 29.55 -16.04
CA LYS A 115 -8.84 29.66 -14.72
C LYS A 115 -10.34 29.51 -14.93
N CYS A 116 -10.94 28.49 -14.31
CA CYS A 116 -12.37 28.24 -14.44
C CYS A 116 -13.03 27.96 -13.09
N SER A 117 -14.29 28.32 -12.87
CA SER A 117 -15.01 27.87 -11.67
C SER A 117 -15.52 26.44 -11.89
N LEU A 118 -16.26 26.22 -12.97
CA LEU A 118 -16.82 24.92 -13.35
C LEU A 118 -16.38 24.53 -14.78
N THR A 119 -15.89 23.30 -14.95
CA THR A 119 -15.43 22.81 -16.25
C THR A 119 -15.70 21.33 -16.47
N ARG A 120 -16.08 20.91 -17.69
CA ARG A 120 -16.09 19.46 -17.99
C ARG A 120 -14.67 18.94 -18.18
N SER A 121 -13.89 19.54 -19.07
CA SER A 121 -12.54 19.10 -19.38
C SER A 121 -11.55 20.27 -19.41
N CYS A 122 -10.43 20.15 -18.72
CA CYS A 122 -9.34 21.12 -18.79
C CYS A 122 -8.01 20.47 -19.21
N GLY A 123 -7.25 21.19 -20.03
CA GLY A 123 -5.95 20.76 -20.55
C GLY A 123 -4.85 20.90 -19.51
N SER A 124 -3.82 21.68 -19.85
CA SER A 124 -2.60 21.79 -19.05
C SER A 124 -2.52 23.09 -18.26
N ARG A 125 -1.98 23.03 -17.03
CA ARG A 125 -1.74 24.18 -16.14
C ARG A 125 -3.00 24.98 -15.81
N SER A 126 -4.11 24.28 -15.57
CA SER A 126 -5.40 24.92 -15.26
C SER A 126 -5.69 24.98 -13.76
N LYS A 127 -6.41 26.02 -13.33
CA LYS A 127 -6.98 26.14 -11.99
C LYS A 127 -8.49 26.05 -12.10
N CYS A 128 -9.11 25.07 -11.44
CA CYS A 128 -10.55 24.87 -11.47
C CYS A 128 -11.14 24.63 -10.08
N SER A 129 -12.35 25.09 -9.77
CA SER A 129 -13.00 24.69 -8.51
C SER A 129 -13.59 23.28 -8.66
N LEU A 130 -14.42 23.07 -9.68
CA LEU A 130 -15.07 21.80 -9.99
C LEU A 130 -14.75 21.36 -11.42
N THR A 131 -14.28 20.13 -11.61
CA THR A 131 -13.96 19.60 -12.94
C THR A 131 -14.27 18.12 -13.11
N ARG A 132 -14.78 17.69 -14.27
CA ARG A 132 -14.90 16.25 -14.54
C ARG A 132 -13.52 15.64 -14.83
N SER A 133 -12.79 16.18 -15.78
CA SER A 133 -11.47 15.66 -16.19
C SER A 133 -10.44 16.77 -16.32
N CYS A 134 -9.26 16.59 -15.74
CA CYS A 134 -8.13 17.50 -15.94
C CYS A 134 -6.87 16.79 -16.43
N GLY A 135 -6.14 17.44 -17.31
CA GLY A 135 -4.92 16.94 -17.92
C GLY A 135 -3.72 16.99 -16.98
N SER A 136 -2.77 17.88 -17.27
CA SER A 136 -1.48 17.93 -16.57
C SER A 136 -1.28 19.22 -15.78
N ARG A 137 -0.62 19.12 -14.61
CA ARG A 137 -0.25 20.27 -13.77
C ARG A 137 -1.44 21.13 -13.33
N CYS A 138 -2.59 20.53 -13.07
CA CYS A 138 -3.80 21.24 -12.68
C CYS A 138 -3.93 21.38 -11.15
N LYS A 139 -4.60 22.44 -10.71
CA LYS A 139 -5.06 22.60 -9.32
C LYS A 139 -6.58 22.58 -9.32
N CYS A 140 -7.19 21.64 -8.59
CA CYS A 140 -8.64 21.51 -8.52
C CYS A 140 -9.14 21.34 -7.08
N SER A 141 -10.33 21.82 -6.73
CA SER A 141 -10.92 21.48 -5.42
C SER A 141 -11.58 20.10 -5.50
N LEU A 142 -12.51 19.92 -6.45
CA LEU A 142 -13.22 18.66 -6.68
C LEU A 142 -13.03 18.19 -8.12
N THR A 143 -12.63 16.92 -8.31
CA THR A 143 -12.42 16.35 -9.65
C THR A 143 -12.81 14.89 -9.78
N ARG A 144 -13.44 14.47 -10.89
CA ARG A 144 -13.65 13.03 -11.12
C ARG A 144 -12.34 12.34 -11.49
N SER A 145 -11.62 12.85 -12.48
CA SER A 145 -10.38 12.26 -12.96
C SER A 145 -9.30 13.31 -13.21
N CYS A 146 -8.08 13.09 -12.72
CA CYS A 146 -6.93 13.94 -13.03
C CYS A 146 -5.75 13.14 -13.58
N GLY A 147 -5.04 13.74 -14.54
CA GLY A 147 -3.88 13.15 -15.18
C GLY A 147 -2.64 13.21 -14.30
N SER A 148 -1.65 14.00 -14.72
CA SER A 148 -0.31 14.00 -14.10
C SER A 148 0.02 15.30 -13.38
N ARG A 149 0.72 15.19 -12.24
CA ARG A 149 1.23 16.33 -11.44
C ARG A 149 0.12 17.27 -10.96
N CYS A 150 -1.07 16.74 -10.66
CA CYS A 150 -2.21 17.54 -10.20
C CYS A 150 -2.24 17.68 -8.67
N LYS A 151 -2.81 18.78 -8.19
CA LYS A 151 -3.17 18.98 -6.78
C LYS A 151 -4.69 19.03 -6.66
N CYS A 152 -5.29 18.15 -5.87
CA CYS A 152 -6.74 18.09 -5.71
C CYS A 152 -7.15 17.96 -4.23
N SER A 153 -8.27 18.52 -3.80
CA SER A 153 -8.78 18.23 -2.44
C SER A 153 -9.51 16.89 -2.42
N LEU A 154 -10.51 16.73 -3.30
CA LEU A 154 -11.30 15.51 -3.45
C LEU A 154 -11.23 14.98 -4.89
N THR A 155 -10.90 13.71 -5.07
CA THR A 155 -10.79 13.10 -6.41
C THR A 155 -11.23 11.65 -6.48
N ARG A 156 -11.95 11.24 -7.54
CA ARG A 156 -12.26 9.80 -7.72
C ARG A 156 -11.06 9.03 -8.26
N ALA A 157 -10.36 9.54 -9.27
CA ALA A 157 -9.20 8.89 -9.86
C ALA A 157 -8.09 9.90 -10.15
N CYS A 158 -6.86 9.61 -9.73
CA CYS A 158 -5.69 10.40 -10.12
C CYS A 158 -4.60 9.53 -10.75
N GLY A 159 -3.94 10.07 -11.76
CA GLY A 159 -2.85 9.43 -12.47
C GLY A 159 -1.56 9.45 -11.68
N SER A 160 -0.54 10.14 -12.21
CA SER A 160 0.83 10.08 -11.68
C SER A 160 1.27 11.37 -11.00
N ARG A 161 2.05 11.23 -9.92
CA ARG A 161 2.66 12.36 -9.18
C ARG A 161 1.64 13.37 -8.63
N CYS A 162 0.46 12.92 -8.24
CA CYS A 162 -0.61 13.79 -7.73
C CYS A 162 -0.53 13.96 -6.21
N LYS A 163 -1.01 15.09 -5.71
CA LYS A 163 -1.25 15.34 -4.28
C LYS A 163 -2.74 15.48 -4.06
N CYS A 164 -3.32 14.65 -3.20
CA CYS A 164 -4.75 14.67 -2.91
C CYS A 164 -5.05 14.58 -1.41
N SER A 165 -6.14 15.19 -0.92
CA SER A 165 -6.55 14.96 0.48
C SER A 165 -7.35 13.66 0.57
N LEU A 166 -8.44 13.55 -0.20
CA LEU A 166 -9.30 12.37 -0.28
C LEU A 166 -9.34 11.82 -1.69
N THR A 167 -9.06 10.53 -1.86
CA THR A 167 -9.08 9.89 -3.19
C THR A 167 -9.62 8.46 -3.19
N ARG A 168 -10.44 8.12 -4.19
CA ARG A 168 -10.88 6.72 -4.33
C ARG A 168 -9.76 5.84 -4.89
N SER A 169 -9.15 6.23 -6.02
CA SER A 169 -8.05 5.50 -6.64
C SER A 169 -6.92 6.42 -7.07
N CYS A 170 -5.68 6.07 -6.75
CA CYS A 170 -4.51 6.80 -7.26
C CYS A 170 -3.50 5.87 -7.95
N GLY A 171 -2.87 6.38 -9.00
CA GLY A 171 -1.86 5.67 -9.78
C GLY A 171 -0.51 5.64 -9.07
N SER A 172 0.50 6.24 -9.70
CA SER A 172 1.90 6.11 -9.25
C SER A 172 2.46 7.40 -8.64
N ARG A 173 3.29 7.25 -7.60
CA ARG A 173 4.01 8.34 -6.93
C ARG A 173 3.09 9.42 -6.34
N CYS A 174 1.91 9.04 -5.86
CA CYS A 174 0.94 9.98 -5.29
C CYS A 174 1.14 10.16 -3.78
N LYS A 175 0.76 11.34 -3.28
CA LYS A 175 0.64 11.63 -1.84
C LYS A 175 -0.83 11.85 -1.52
N CYS A 176 -1.38 11.08 -0.60
CA CYS A 176 -2.78 11.17 -0.21
C CYS A 176 -2.97 11.14 1.31
N SER A 177 -3.99 11.80 1.87
CA SER A 177 -4.31 11.62 3.29
C SER A 177 -5.16 10.35 3.48
N LEU A 178 -6.30 10.29 2.78
CA LEU A 178 -7.22 9.16 2.81
C LEU A 178 -7.40 8.57 1.40
N THR A 179 -7.22 7.26 1.25
CA THR A 179 -7.37 6.60 -0.06
C THR A 179 -7.98 5.20 -0.02
N ARG A 180 -8.89 4.87 -0.93
CA ARG A 180 -9.39 3.49 -1.02
C ARG A 180 -8.37 2.55 -1.67
N SER A 181 -7.81 2.92 -2.81
CA SER A 181 -6.80 2.11 -3.50
C SER A 181 -5.65 2.97 -4.03
N CYS A 182 -4.41 2.59 -3.78
CA CYS A 182 -3.24 3.24 -4.37
C CYS A 182 -2.34 2.25 -5.12
N GLY A 183 -1.76 2.72 -6.22
CA GLY A 183 -0.84 1.95 -7.05
C GLY A 183 0.54 1.84 -6.45
N SER A 184 1.55 2.36 -7.15
CA SER A 184 2.96 2.16 -6.81
C SER A 184 3.63 3.42 -6.26
N ARG A 185 4.53 3.24 -5.29
CA ARG A 185 5.36 4.32 -4.70
C ARG A 185 4.54 5.45 -4.08
N CYS A 186 3.38 5.14 -3.50
CA CYS A 186 2.49 6.14 -2.89
C CYS A 186 2.81 6.35 -1.41
N LYS A 187 2.51 7.55 -0.91
CA LYS A 187 2.50 7.87 0.54
C LYS A 187 1.07 8.17 0.95
N CYS A 188 0.54 7.44 1.93
CA CYS A 188 -0.82 7.62 2.41
C CYS A 188 -0.89 7.62 3.95
N SER A 189 -1.81 8.36 4.57
CA SER A 189 -2.04 8.22 6.02
C SER A 189 -2.94 7.01 6.30
N LEU A 190 -4.12 6.99 5.68
CA LEU A 190 -5.09 5.90 5.79
C LEU A 190 -5.39 5.31 4.41
N THR A 191 -5.28 3.99 4.26
CA THR A 191 -5.58 3.32 2.99
C THR A 191 -6.24 1.95 3.12
N ARG A 192 -7.24 1.66 2.28
CA ARG A 192 -7.85 0.31 2.27
C ARG A 192 -6.93 -0.70 1.57
N SER A 193 -6.42 -0.38 0.38
CA SER A 193 -5.51 -1.25 -0.35
C SER A 193 -4.36 -0.47 -0.98
N CYS A 194 -3.12 -0.93 -0.82
CA CYS A 194 -1.97 -0.35 -1.52
C CYS A 194 -1.18 -1.39 -2.31
N GLY A 195 -0.65 -0.98 -3.46
CA GLY A 195 0.15 -1.81 -4.34
C GLY A 195 1.58 -1.98 -3.83
N SER A 196 2.57 -1.53 -4.61
CA SER A 196 3.98 -1.80 -4.35
C SER A 196 4.75 -0.56 -3.89
N ARG A 197 5.71 -0.77 -2.98
CA ARG A 197 6.64 0.27 -2.47
C ARG A 197 5.92 1.46 -1.82
N CYS A 198 4.80 1.22 -1.16
CA CYS A 198 4.01 2.27 -0.51
C CYS A 198 4.45 2.50 0.94
N LYS A 199 4.24 3.72 1.44
CA LYS A 199 4.36 4.06 2.86
C LYS A 199 2.97 4.45 3.37
N CYS A 200 2.49 3.76 4.40
CA CYS A 200 1.17 4.02 4.97
C CYS A 200 1.20 4.05 6.50
N SER A 201 0.35 4.83 7.17
CA SER A 201 0.24 4.72 8.64
C SER A 201 -0.71 3.58 9.00
N LEU A 202 -1.95 3.62 8.50
CA LEU A 202 -2.96 2.60 8.70
C LEU A 202 -3.39 1.99 7.36
N THR A 203 -3.37 0.65 7.24
CA THR A 203 -3.77 -0.02 6.01
C THR A 203 -4.51 -1.34 6.20
N ARG A 204 -5.57 -1.59 5.43
CA ARG A 204 -6.23 -2.91 5.49
C ARG A 204 -5.39 -3.97 4.76
N SER A 205 -5.00 -3.71 3.51
CA SER A 205 -4.17 -4.64 2.74
C SER A 205 -3.03 -3.93 2.01
N CYS A 206 -1.81 -4.45 2.09
CA CYS A 206 -0.69 -3.95 1.30
C CYS A 206 0.00 -5.05 0.48
N GLY A 207 0.46 -4.68 -0.72
CA GLY A 207 1.16 -5.57 -1.63
C GLY A 207 2.61 -5.80 -1.22
N SER A 208 3.55 -5.43 -2.08
CA SER A 208 4.98 -5.76 -1.91
C SER A 208 5.84 -4.56 -1.54
N ARG A 209 6.84 -4.80 -0.69
CA ARG A 209 7.86 -3.80 -0.27
C ARG A 209 7.25 -2.56 0.41
N CYS A 210 6.16 -2.73 1.14
CA CYS A 210 5.49 -1.63 1.82
C CYS A 210 6.03 -1.40 3.24
N LYS A 211 5.93 -0.15 3.72
CA LYS A 211 6.17 0.21 5.12
C LYS A 211 4.85 0.68 5.72
N CYS A 212 4.40 0.04 6.79
CA CYS A 212 3.14 0.36 7.46
C CYS A 212 3.30 0.42 8.99
N SER A 213 2.54 1.25 9.69
CA SER A 213 2.52 1.18 11.17
C SER A 213 1.56 0.08 11.62
N LEU A 214 0.29 0.17 11.20
CA LEU A 214 -0.75 -0.82 11.50
C LEU A 214 -1.31 -1.40 10.19
N THR A 215 -1.36 -2.73 10.08
CA THR A 215 -1.91 -3.40 8.89
C THR A 215 -2.69 -4.67 9.17
N ARG A 216 -3.82 -4.89 8.49
CA ARG A 216 -4.54 -6.17 8.63
C ARG A 216 -3.80 -7.30 7.89
N SER A 217 -3.47 -7.09 6.62
CA SER A 217 -2.75 -8.07 5.81
C SER A 217 -1.65 -7.42 4.97
N CYS A 218 -0.44 -7.99 4.98
CA CYS A 218 0.63 -7.55 4.10
C CYS A 218 1.20 -8.70 3.26
N GLY A 219 1.59 -8.37 2.02
CA GLY A 219 2.19 -9.31 1.08
C GLY A 219 3.65 -9.61 1.40
N SER A 220 4.55 -9.34 0.45
CA SER A 220 5.95 -9.73 0.54
C SER A 220 6.90 -8.57 0.83
N ARG A 221 7.94 -8.83 1.61
CA ARG A 221 9.02 -7.87 1.93
C ARG A 221 8.53 -6.60 2.62
N CYS A 222 7.49 -6.69 3.43
CA CYS A 222 6.92 -5.55 4.14
C CYS A 222 7.58 -5.32 5.50
N LYS A 223 7.58 -4.06 5.95
CA LYS A 223 7.93 -3.69 7.33
C LYS A 223 6.67 -3.15 8.01
N CYS A 224 6.27 -3.75 9.12
CA CYS A 224 5.06 -3.37 9.86
C CYS A 224 5.35 -3.28 11.37
N SER A 225 4.70 -2.39 12.12
CA SER A 225 4.79 -2.44 13.59
C SER A 225 3.81 -3.47 14.14
N LEU A 226 2.51 -3.32 13.80
CA LEU A 226 1.44 -4.24 14.19
C LEU A 226 0.77 -4.82 12.94
N THR A 227 0.62 -6.15 12.88
CA THR A 227 -0.07 -6.80 11.76
C THR A 227 -0.88 -8.04 12.15
N ARG A 228 -2.06 -8.25 11.54
CA ARG A 228 -2.78 -9.51 11.72
C ARG A 228 -2.13 -10.65 10.94
N SER A 229 -1.90 -10.47 9.65
CA SER A 229 -1.29 -11.49 8.81
C SER A 229 -0.21 -10.90 7.89
N CYS A 230 0.97 -11.52 7.83
CA CYS A 230 2.01 -11.16 6.87
C CYS A 230 2.44 -12.34 6.01
N GLY A 231 2.75 -12.05 4.74
CA GLY A 231 3.22 -13.02 3.76
C GLY A 231 4.68 -13.40 3.99
N SER A 232 5.52 -13.24 2.96
CA SER A 232 6.90 -13.71 2.97
C SER A 232 7.92 -12.58 3.17
N ARG A 233 9.01 -12.88 3.89
CA ARG A 233 10.15 -11.99 4.10
C ARG A 233 9.79 -10.67 4.79
N CYS A 234 8.80 -10.68 5.67
CA CYS A 234 8.33 -9.50 6.39
C CYS A 234 9.10 -9.28 7.69
N LYS A 235 9.19 -8.02 8.13
CA LYS A 235 9.65 -7.63 9.47
C LYS A 235 8.47 -7.03 10.23
N CYS A 236 8.11 -7.60 11.36
CA CYS A 236 6.99 -7.15 12.19
C CYS A 236 7.41 -7.03 13.66
N SER A 237 6.86 -6.09 14.44
CA SER A 237 7.06 -6.12 15.89
C SER A 237 6.07 -7.09 16.52
N LEU A 238 4.77 -6.89 16.28
CA LEU A 238 3.69 -7.74 16.75
C LEU A 238 2.89 -8.32 15.57
N THR A 239 2.68 -9.64 15.55
CA THR A 239 1.90 -10.28 14.49
C THR A 239 1.09 -11.49 14.92
N ARG A 240 -0.17 -11.59 14.49
CA ARG A 240 -0.96 -12.80 14.78
C ARG A 240 -0.48 -14.01 13.97
N SER A 241 -0.25 -13.84 12.66
CA SER A 241 0.21 -14.91 11.78
C SER A 241 1.25 -14.40 10.78
N CYS A 242 2.38 -15.10 10.64
CA CYS A 242 3.36 -14.80 9.60
C CYS A 242 3.66 -16.02 8.73
N GLY A 243 3.89 -15.77 7.43
CA GLY A 243 4.26 -16.78 6.45
C GLY A 243 5.72 -17.21 6.58
N SER A 244 6.47 -17.14 5.49
CA SER A 244 7.84 -17.67 5.42
C SER A 244 8.91 -16.60 5.53
N ARG A 245 10.03 -16.94 6.18
CA ARG A 245 11.23 -16.10 6.30
C ARG A 245 10.97 -14.75 6.98
N CYS A 246 10.03 -14.70 7.92
CA CYS A 246 9.69 -13.47 8.64
C CYS A 246 10.55 -13.27 9.88
N LYS A 247 10.73 -12.02 10.27
CA LYS A 247 11.31 -11.63 11.57
C LYS A 247 10.21 -10.95 12.39
N CYS A 248 9.90 -11.49 13.56
CA CYS A 248 8.88 -10.96 14.47
C CYS A 248 9.42 -10.84 15.89
N SER A 249 8.99 -9.86 16.68
CA SER A 249 9.29 -9.87 18.13
C SER A 249 8.31 -10.79 18.85
N LEU A 250 7.01 -10.54 18.69
CA LEU A 250 5.92 -11.33 19.25
C LEU A 250 5.01 -11.86 18.14
N THR A 251 4.78 -13.18 18.11
CA THR A 251 3.81 -13.75 17.17
C THR A 251 3.00 -14.94 17.66
N ARG A 252 1.70 -14.98 17.37
CA ARG A 252 0.88 -16.14 17.75
C ARG A 252 1.26 -17.37 16.93
N SER A 253 1.46 -17.22 15.62
CA SER A 253 1.84 -18.34 14.75
C SER A 253 2.78 -17.91 13.64
N CYS A 254 3.85 -18.68 13.41
CA CYS A 254 4.75 -18.44 12.28
C CYS A 254 4.92 -19.69 11.43
N GLY A 255 5.07 -19.48 10.11
CA GLY A 255 5.30 -20.52 9.12
C GLY A 255 6.74 -21.04 9.16
N SER A 256 7.42 -21.04 8.01
CA SER A 256 8.74 -21.64 7.87
C SER A 256 9.88 -20.63 7.87
N ARG A 257 11.02 -21.01 8.45
CA ARG A 257 12.27 -20.23 8.46
C ARG A 257 12.13 -18.86 9.14
N CYS A 258 11.26 -18.74 10.13
CA CYS A 258 11.02 -17.49 10.84
C CYS A 258 11.99 -17.30 12.02
N LYS A 259 12.24 -16.05 12.38
CA LYS A 259 12.94 -15.67 13.62
C LYS A 259 11.95 -14.91 14.51
N CYS A 260 11.73 -15.41 15.72
CA CYS A 260 10.79 -14.83 16.68
C CYS A 260 11.43 -14.71 18.06
N SER A 261 11.09 -13.69 18.87
CA SER A 261 11.47 -13.71 20.28
C SER A 261 10.50 -14.57 21.08
N LEU A 262 9.21 -14.26 20.99
CA LEU A 262 8.13 -15.00 21.65
C LEU A 262 7.12 -15.50 20.61
N THR A 263 6.80 -16.80 20.64
CA THR A 263 5.73 -17.33 19.79
C THR A 263 4.91 -18.48 20.37
N ARG A 264 3.59 -18.47 20.16
CA ARG A 264 2.75 -19.59 20.61
C ARG A 264 2.98 -20.84 19.78
N SER A 265 3.09 -20.72 18.46
CA SER A 265 3.42 -21.85 17.59
C SER A 265 4.33 -21.47 16.43
N CYS A 266 5.28 -22.33 16.12
CA CYS A 266 6.12 -22.17 14.93
C CYS A 266 6.18 -23.43 14.08
N GLY A 267 6.23 -23.24 12.76
CA GLY A 267 6.35 -24.30 11.78
C GLY A 267 7.75 -24.89 11.73
N SER A 268 8.34 -24.96 10.53
CA SER A 268 9.63 -25.63 10.31
C SER A 268 10.81 -24.67 10.22
N ARG A 269 11.96 -25.10 10.73
CA ARG A 269 13.25 -24.38 10.65
C ARG A 269 13.22 -22.98 11.28
N CYS A 270 12.43 -22.80 12.33
CA CYS A 270 12.30 -21.53 13.04
C CYS A 270 13.36 -21.37 14.13
N LYS A 271 13.70 -20.12 14.44
CA LYS A 271 14.51 -19.75 15.62
C LYS A 271 13.62 -18.94 16.55
N CYS A 272 13.46 -19.40 17.79
CA CYS A 272 12.62 -18.75 18.80
C CYS A 272 13.36 -18.64 20.13
N SER A 273 13.14 -17.60 20.93
CA SER A 273 13.64 -17.61 22.32
C SER A 273 12.68 -18.41 23.20
N LEU A 274 11.39 -18.06 23.16
CA LEU A 274 10.33 -18.73 23.92
C LEU A 274 9.22 -19.20 22.98
N THR A 275 8.83 -20.48 23.07
CA THR A 275 7.68 -20.98 22.32
C THR A 275 6.85 -22.08 22.98
N ARG A 276 5.52 -21.99 22.90
CA ARG A 276 4.66 -23.05 23.44
C ARG A 276 4.80 -24.34 22.64
N SER A 277 4.80 -24.26 21.30
CA SER A 277 5.03 -25.43 20.45
C SER A 277 5.84 -25.10 19.20
N CYS A 278 6.73 -26.02 18.82
CA CYS A 278 7.48 -25.91 17.58
C CYS A 278 7.42 -27.19 16.74
N GLY A 279 7.39 -27.00 15.41
CA GLY A 279 7.39 -28.07 14.43
C GLY A 279 8.76 -28.74 14.30
N SER A 280 9.24 -28.88 13.06
CA SER A 280 10.47 -29.62 12.78
C SER A 280 11.69 -28.72 12.57
N ARG A 281 12.86 -29.20 13.02
CA ARG A 281 14.17 -28.55 12.81
C ARG A 281 14.25 -27.14 13.43
N CYS A 282 13.55 -26.90 14.52
CA CYS A 282 13.53 -25.60 15.20
C CYS A 282 14.68 -25.48 16.22
N LYS A 283 15.10 -24.24 16.47
CA LYS A 283 16.00 -23.89 17.57
C LYS A 283 15.24 -23.00 18.56
N CYS A 284 15.13 -23.44 19.81
CA CYS A 284 14.39 -22.74 20.85
C CYS A 284 15.24 -22.65 22.14
N SER A 285 15.12 -21.58 22.93
CA SER A 285 15.71 -21.58 24.28
C SER A 285 14.78 -22.32 25.24
N LEU A 286 13.53 -21.87 25.33
CA LEU A 286 12.48 -22.49 26.16
C LEU A 286 11.31 -22.94 25.29
N THR A 287 10.88 -24.19 25.43
CA THR A 287 9.67 -24.66 24.72
C THR A 287 8.78 -25.64 25.45
N GLY A 288 7.46 -25.43 25.36
CA GLY A 288 6.49 -26.38 25.92
C GLY A 288 6.56 -27.74 25.22
N SER A 289 6.48 -27.76 23.89
CA SER A 289 6.64 -28.99 23.12
C SER A 289 7.39 -28.77 21.82
N CYS A 290 8.23 -29.73 21.44
CA CYS A 290 8.91 -29.70 20.15
C CYS A 290 8.70 -30.97 19.34
N GLY A 291 8.58 -30.81 18.02
CA GLY A 291 8.44 -31.90 17.06
C GLY A 291 9.75 -32.64 16.84
N SER A 292 10.14 -32.79 15.57
CA SER A 292 11.30 -33.60 15.20
C SER A 292 12.56 -32.77 14.91
N ARG A 293 13.72 -33.31 15.30
CA ARG A 293 15.05 -32.73 15.02
C ARG A 293 15.24 -31.32 15.59
N CYS A 294 14.63 -31.02 16.73
CA CYS A 294 14.73 -29.71 17.38
C CYS A 294 15.94 -29.62 18.31
N LYS A 295 16.44 -28.40 18.49
CA LYS A 295 17.44 -28.06 19.52
C LYS A 295 16.80 -27.11 20.52
N CYS A 296 16.75 -27.51 21.79
CA CYS A 296 16.12 -26.76 22.87
C CYS A 296 17.06 -26.67 24.08
N SER A 297 17.03 -25.61 24.87
CA SER A 297 17.72 -25.61 26.17
C SER A 297 16.85 -26.30 27.22
N LEU A 298 15.63 -25.80 27.40
CA LEU A 298 14.64 -26.36 28.33
C LEU A 298 13.34 -26.70 27.59
N THR A 299 12.81 -27.90 27.81
CA THR A 299 11.51 -28.28 27.24
C THR A 299 10.66 -29.18 28.14
N ARG A 300 9.33 -29.08 28.06
CA ARG A 300 8.47 -30.04 28.78
C ARG A 300 8.41 -31.37 28.06
N SER A 301 8.25 -31.36 26.73
CA SER A 301 8.24 -32.58 25.92
C SER A 301 8.92 -32.40 24.56
N CYS A 302 9.67 -33.42 24.15
CA CYS A 302 10.27 -33.45 22.82
C CYS A 302 9.92 -34.72 22.04
N GLY A 303 9.73 -34.56 20.74
CA GLY A 303 9.45 -35.64 19.80
C GLY A 303 10.70 -36.46 19.48
N SER A 304 10.98 -36.66 18.19
CA SER A 304 12.06 -37.54 17.74
C SER A 304 13.33 -36.80 17.34
N ARG A 305 14.49 -37.39 17.67
CA ARG A 305 15.83 -36.91 17.28
C ARG A 305 16.14 -35.49 17.80
N CYS A 306 15.63 -35.14 18.97
CA CYS A 306 15.84 -33.82 19.57
C CYS A 306 17.12 -33.77 20.42
N LYS A 307 17.69 -32.57 20.56
CA LYS A 307 18.76 -32.27 21.50
C LYS A 307 18.24 -31.26 22.51
N CYS A 308 18.26 -31.62 23.79
CA CYS A 308 17.77 -30.78 24.89
C CYS A 308 18.81 -30.74 26.02
N SER A 309 18.90 -29.66 26.80
CA SER A 309 19.68 -29.71 28.04
C SER A 309 18.83 -30.32 29.15
N LEU A 310 17.64 -29.77 29.38
CA LEU A 310 16.66 -30.27 30.35
C LEU A 310 15.35 -30.60 29.62
N THR A 311 14.77 -31.76 29.91
CA THR A 311 13.45 -32.12 29.38
C THR A 311 12.57 -32.86 30.39
N GLY A 312 11.26 -32.61 30.37
CA GLY A 312 10.31 -33.40 31.17
C GLY A 312 10.19 -34.82 30.62
N SER A 313 9.88 -34.93 29.32
CA SER A 313 9.80 -36.21 28.61
C SER A 313 10.43 -36.13 27.23
N CYS A 314 11.04 -37.22 26.77
CA CYS A 314 11.56 -37.31 25.42
C CYS A 314 11.10 -38.56 24.67
N GLY A 315 10.80 -38.36 23.39
CA GLY A 315 10.46 -39.40 22.44
C GLY A 315 11.70 -40.20 22.01
N SER A 316 11.75 -40.58 20.73
CA SER A 316 12.77 -41.51 20.25
C SER A 316 14.06 -40.83 19.79
N ARG A 317 15.20 -41.46 20.10
CA ARG A 317 16.54 -41.05 19.63
C ARG A 317 16.96 -39.65 20.07
N CYS A 318 16.56 -39.23 21.27
CA CYS A 318 16.89 -37.92 21.83
C CYS A 318 18.22 -37.92 22.59
N LYS A 319 18.86 -36.74 22.65
CA LYS A 319 20.02 -36.48 23.50
C LYS A 319 19.65 -35.41 24.52
N CYS A 320 19.74 -35.72 25.80
CA CYS A 320 19.37 -34.83 26.90
C CYS A 320 20.47 -34.82 27.97
N SER A 321 20.62 -33.76 28.77
CA SER A 321 21.48 -33.84 29.96
C SER A 321 20.67 -34.39 31.14
N LEU A 322 19.53 -33.76 31.43
CA LEU A 322 18.56 -34.24 32.42
C LEU A 322 17.21 -34.52 31.74
N THR A 323 16.60 -35.66 32.04
CA THR A 323 15.26 -36.00 31.54
C THR A 323 14.39 -36.71 32.57
N GLY A 324 13.15 -36.26 32.75
CA GLY A 324 12.19 -36.95 33.63
C GLY A 324 11.91 -38.37 33.13
N SER A 325 11.53 -38.51 31.85
CA SER A 325 11.31 -39.83 31.23
C SER A 325 11.79 -39.87 29.78
N CYS A 326 12.23 -41.05 29.32
CA CYS A 326 12.61 -41.25 27.93
C CYS A 326 12.05 -42.56 27.35
N SER A 327 11.57 -42.53 26.10
CA SER A 327 10.91 -43.70 25.50
C SER A 327 11.88 -44.72 24.90
N SER A 328 12.66 -44.35 23.89
CA SER A 328 13.51 -45.30 23.18
C SER A 328 14.77 -44.71 22.56
N ARG A 329 15.88 -45.44 22.68
CA ARG A 329 17.18 -45.12 22.06
C ARG A 329 17.72 -43.74 22.44
N CYS A 330 17.41 -43.28 23.66
CA CYS A 330 17.86 -41.97 24.15
C CYS A 330 19.24 -42.05 24.80
N LYS A 331 19.95 -40.92 24.77
CA LYS A 331 21.17 -40.71 25.56
C LYS A 331 20.91 -39.58 26.56
N CYS A 332 21.09 -39.86 27.84
CA CYS A 332 20.91 -38.89 28.93
C CYS A 332 22.02 -39.00 29.97
N SER A 333 22.29 -37.96 30.74
CA SER A 333 23.19 -38.07 31.90
C SER A 333 22.41 -38.55 33.12
N LEU A 334 21.34 -37.83 33.48
CA LEU A 334 20.42 -38.20 34.55
C LEU A 334 19.01 -38.43 34.01
N THR A 335 18.35 -39.49 34.50
CA THR A 335 16.92 -39.68 34.24
C THR A 335 16.16 -40.35 35.39
N ARG A 336 14.87 -40.06 35.55
CA ARG A 336 14.04 -40.79 36.52
C ARG A 336 13.61 -42.14 35.96
N SER A 337 13.22 -42.20 34.70
CA SER A 337 12.83 -43.45 34.05
C SER A 337 13.24 -43.51 32.58
N CYS A 338 13.74 -44.66 32.15
CA CYS A 338 14.05 -44.92 30.76
C CYS A 338 13.38 -46.20 30.23
N GLY A 339 12.85 -46.09 29.01
CA GLY A 339 12.25 -47.20 28.28
C GLY A 339 13.31 -48.11 27.65
N SER A 340 13.26 -48.28 26.33
CA SER A 340 14.05 -49.30 25.64
C SER A 340 15.34 -48.78 24.99
N ARG A 341 16.43 -49.52 25.15
CA ARG A 341 17.73 -49.27 24.48
C ARG A 341 18.34 -47.89 24.79
N CYS A 342 18.12 -47.37 26.00
CA CYS A 342 18.65 -46.07 26.43
C CYS A 342 20.06 -46.19 27.03
N LYS A 343 20.83 -45.11 26.94
CA LYS A 343 22.12 -44.95 27.63
C LYS A 343 22.00 -43.80 28.64
N CYS A 344 22.31 -44.07 29.90
CA CYS A 344 22.24 -43.11 31.00
C CYS A 344 23.45 -43.24 31.93
N SER A 345 23.84 -42.18 32.65
CA SER A 345 24.82 -42.30 33.72
C SER A 345 24.12 -42.71 35.01
N LEU A 346 23.08 -41.97 35.41
CA LEU A 346 22.21 -42.32 36.53
C LEU A 346 20.75 -42.45 36.07
N THR A 347 20.07 -43.51 36.52
CA THR A 347 18.63 -43.69 36.26
C THR A 347 17.85 -44.27 37.44
N GLY A 348 16.70 -43.69 37.76
CA GLY A 348 15.79 -44.25 38.77
C GLY A 348 15.31 -45.66 38.39
N SER A 349 14.77 -45.82 37.20
CA SER A 349 14.34 -47.12 36.67
C SER A 349 14.62 -47.28 35.18
N CYS A 350 14.88 -48.51 34.73
CA CYS A 350 15.05 -48.80 33.30
C CYS A 350 14.30 -50.06 32.86
N SER A 351 13.66 -50.06 31.69
CA SER A 351 12.81 -51.18 31.27
C SER A 351 13.56 -52.29 30.55
N SER A 352 14.18 -52.01 29.40
CA SER A 352 14.78 -53.08 28.58
C SER A 352 15.99 -52.65 27.77
N ARG A 353 17.03 -53.49 27.78
CA ARG A 353 18.26 -53.32 26.98
C ARG A 353 18.97 -51.98 27.22
N CYS A 354 18.87 -51.44 28.43
CA CYS A 354 19.50 -50.15 28.79
C CYS A 354 20.95 -50.35 29.26
N LYS A 355 21.75 -49.30 29.12
CA LYS A 355 23.08 -49.18 29.73
C LYS A 355 23.07 -48.02 30.72
N CYS A 356 23.37 -48.29 31.98
CA CYS A 356 23.44 -47.31 33.07
C CYS A 356 24.72 -47.49 33.89
N SER A 357 25.26 -46.42 34.48
CA SER A 357 26.31 -46.58 35.51
C SER A 357 25.65 -46.95 36.85
N LEU A 358 24.71 -46.12 37.33
CA LEU A 358 23.92 -46.40 38.53
C LEU A 358 22.42 -46.47 38.24
N THR A 359 21.74 -47.45 38.83
CA THR A 359 20.27 -47.51 38.77
C THR A 359 19.59 -48.11 39.99
N ARG A 360 18.45 -47.54 40.41
CA ARG A 360 17.69 -48.13 41.52
C ARG A 360 17.04 -49.46 41.12
N SER A 361 16.48 -49.55 39.91
CA SER A 361 15.90 -50.79 39.39
C SER A 361 16.09 -50.95 37.88
N CYS A 362 16.42 -52.16 37.45
CA CYS A 362 16.51 -52.51 36.04
C CYS A 362 15.64 -53.70 35.66
N GLY A 363 14.96 -53.61 34.52
CA GLY A 363 14.09 -54.66 33.99
C GLY A 363 14.87 -55.76 33.29
N SER A 364 14.71 -55.90 31.97
CA SER A 364 15.27 -57.03 31.21
C SER A 364 16.47 -56.67 30.33
N ARG A 365 17.50 -57.54 30.35
CA ARG A 365 18.70 -57.44 29.49
C ARG A 365 19.46 -56.12 29.64
N CYS A 366 19.45 -55.51 30.83
CA CYS A 366 20.16 -54.26 31.11
C CYS A 366 21.62 -54.51 31.51
N LYS A 367 22.48 -53.52 31.27
CA LYS A 367 23.87 -53.51 31.77
C LYS A 367 24.03 -52.34 32.73
N CYS A 368 24.40 -52.62 33.98
CA CYS A 368 24.59 -51.61 35.02
C CYS A 368 25.95 -51.78 35.72
N SER A 369 26.52 -50.74 36.33
CA SER A 369 27.64 -50.92 37.26
C SER A 369 27.09 -51.22 38.64
N LEU A 370 26.23 -50.35 39.16
CA LEU A 370 25.60 -50.52 40.48
C LEU A 370 24.06 -50.55 40.35
N THR A 371 23.41 -51.51 41.01
CA THR A 371 21.94 -51.48 41.15
C THR A 371 21.40 -51.99 42.47
N ARG A 372 20.21 -51.51 42.86
CA ARG A 372 19.51 -52.06 44.02
C ARG A 372 18.69 -53.30 43.66
N SER A 373 18.11 -53.36 42.46
CA SER A 373 17.38 -54.53 41.99
C SER A 373 17.51 -54.77 40.48
N CYS A 374 17.79 -56.03 40.11
CA CYS A 374 17.83 -56.51 38.73
C CYS A 374 16.67 -57.46 38.41
N GLY A 375 16.03 -57.25 37.26
CA GLY A 375 15.07 -58.17 36.65
C GLY A 375 15.79 -59.33 35.94
N SER A 376 15.38 -59.68 34.71
CA SER A 376 15.87 -60.88 34.03
C SER A 376 17.01 -60.62 33.04
N ARG A 377 18.01 -61.51 33.03
CA ARG A 377 19.15 -61.49 32.09
C ARG A 377 19.99 -60.20 32.13
N CYS A 378 20.11 -59.57 33.29
CA CYS A 378 20.92 -58.35 33.48
C CYS A 378 22.39 -58.68 33.78
N LYS A 379 23.29 -57.75 33.46
CA LYS A 379 24.70 -57.79 33.86
C LYS A 379 25.00 -56.60 34.75
N CYS A 380 25.44 -56.83 35.98
CA CYS A 380 25.77 -55.76 36.93
C CYS A 380 27.07 -56.05 37.70
N SER A 381 27.78 -55.00 38.13
CA SER A 381 29.01 -55.16 38.92
C SER A 381 28.75 -55.22 40.41
N LEU A 382 27.63 -54.67 40.89
CA LEU A 382 27.19 -54.80 42.28
C LEU A 382 25.66 -54.74 42.34
N THR A 383 25.02 -55.67 43.06
CA THR A 383 23.56 -55.66 43.23
C THR A 383 23.11 -56.13 44.61
N ARG A 384 22.01 -55.54 45.11
CA ARG A 384 21.39 -55.96 46.37
C ARG A 384 20.32 -57.05 46.21
N SER A 385 19.75 -57.21 45.02
CA SER A 385 18.69 -58.19 44.75
C SER A 385 18.66 -58.49 43.25
N CYS A 386 18.64 -59.76 42.86
CA CYS A 386 18.73 -60.14 41.45
C CYS A 386 17.75 -61.23 41.05
N GLY A 387 17.07 -60.99 39.94
CA GLY A 387 16.15 -61.93 39.30
C GLY A 387 16.85 -62.93 38.40
N SER A 388 16.05 -63.73 37.69
CA SER A 388 16.50 -64.91 36.96
C SER A 388 17.54 -64.63 35.86
N ARG A 389 18.59 -65.48 35.84
CA ARG A 389 19.68 -65.50 34.84
C ARG A 389 20.53 -64.23 34.77
N CYS A 390 20.74 -63.54 35.89
CA CYS A 390 21.63 -62.38 35.95
C CYS A 390 23.09 -62.79 36.21
N LYS A 391 24.03 -61.98 35.71
CA LYS A 391 25.46 -62.10 36.03
C LYS A 391 25.89 -60.90 36.87
N CYS A 392 26.30 -61.17 38.10
CA CYS A 392 26.83 -60.18 39.02
C CYS A 392 28.27 -60.55 39.38
N SER A 393 29.19 -59.61 39.21
CA SER A 393 30.46 -59.66 39.94
C SER A 393 30.13 -59.28 41.40
N LEU A 394 30.69 -59.96 42.39
CA LEU A 394 30.56 -59.56 43.80
C LEU A 394 31.58 -58.47 44.11
#